data_AF-A0A833Z0D7-F1
#
_entry.id   AF-A0A833Z0D7-F1
#
_cell.length_a   1.000
_cell.length_b   1.000
_cell.length_c   1.000
_cell.angle_alpha   90.00
_cell.angle_beta   90.00
_cell.angle_gamma   90.00
#
_symmetry.space_group_name_H-M   'P 1'
#
loop_
_entity.id
_entity.type
_entity.pdbx_description
1 polymer ?
#
loop_
_entity_poly.entity_id
_entity_poly.type
_entity_poly.pdbx_seq_one_letter_code
_entity_poly.pdbx_strand_id
1 'polypeptide(L)'
;MELAVGPFCRRVSDLGKSYRMLRSFRPLLFQTSEHVASSPALGDLIPFSIIIQFLFTRAPAELKSPFQRAEWSHARFSQWLDDHPSEKDRLLLIRGALEAYVQSVRSREGKEFAPVYPIMVQLLQKAMSTLQ
;
A
#
# COMPACT_ATOMS: atom_id res chain seq x y z
N MET A 1 -14.61 14.60 -13.52
CA MET A 1 -13.88 14.97 -12.28
C MET A 1 -12.71 15.91 -12.55
N GLU A 2 -11.81 15.66 -13.51
CA GLU A 2 -10.69 16.59 -13.81
C GLU A 2 -11.11 17.98 -14.35
N LEU A 3 -12.26 18.06 -15.04
CA LEU A 3 -12.82 19.34 -15.54
C LEU A 3 -13.31 20.30 -14.44
N ALA A 4 -13.67 19.79 -13.26
CA ALA A 4 -14.20 20.60 -12.16
C ALA A 4 -13.13 21.45 -11.46
N VAL A 5 -11.85 21.11 -11.67
CA VAL A 5 -10.70 21.81 -11.04
C VAL A 5 -10.11 22.90 -11.93
N GLY A 6 -10.62 23.04 -13.17
CA GLY A 6 -10.18 24.04 -14.15
C GLY A 6 -10.20 25.50 -13.66
N PRO A 7 -11.13 25.93 -12.79
CA PRO A 7 -11.11 27.28 -12.22
C PRO A 7 -9.97 27.52 -11.22
N PHE A 8 -9.44 26.46 -10.60
CA PHE A 8 -8.47 26.56 -9.50
C PHE A 8 -7.03 26.36 -9.95
N CYS A 9 -6.79 25.81 -11.14
CA CYS A 9 -5.46 25.55 -11.69
C CYS A 9 -5.46 25.75 -13.21
N ARG A 10 -4.48 26.50 -13.74
CA ARG A 10 -4.34 26.74 -15.19
C ARG A 10 -3.97 25.47 -15.95
N ARG A 11 -3.23 24.55 -15.33
CA ARG A 11 -2.96 23.19 -15.83
C ARG A 11 -3.18 22.18 -14.73
N VAL A 12 -3.67 20.99 -15.07
CA VAL A 12 -3.94 19.94 -14.08
C VAL A 12 -2.65 19.44 -13.39
N SER A 13 -1.50 19.63 -14.03
CA SER A 13 -0.17 19.42 -13.43
C SER A 13 0.13 20.32 -12.22
N ASP A 14 -0.57 21.46 -12.11
CA ASP A 14 -0.38 22.43 -11.03
C ASP A 14 -0.98 21.93 -9.69
N LEU A 15 -1.77 20.83 -9.71
CA LEU A 15 -2.25 20.11 -8.53
C LEU A 15 -1.15 19.32 -7.79
N GLY A 16 0.10 19.43 -8.23
CA GLY A 16 1.28 19.03 -7.45
C GLY A 16 1.51 17.53 -7.32
N LYS A 17 2.19 17.15 -6.23
CA LYS A 17 2.64 15.76 -5.98
C LYS A 17 1.48 14.77 -5.89
N SER A 18 0.41 15.13 -5.18
CA SER A 18 -0.73 14.25 -4.94
C SER A 18 -1.46 13.88 -6.23
N TYR A 19 -1.63 14.84 -7.14
CA TYR A 19 -2.26 14.57 -8.44
C TYR A 19 -1.39 13.69 -9.35
N ARG A 20 -0.07 13.95 -9.40
CA ARG A 20 0.86 13.09 -10.15
C ARG A 20 0.86 11.67 -9.61
N MET A 21 0.88 11.50 -8.29
CA MET A 21 0.76 10.19 -7.66
C MET A 21 -0.53 9.47 -8.05
N LEU A 22 -1.68 10.16 -7.98
CA LEU A 22 -2.98 9.59 -8.38
C LEU A 22 -2.99 9.16 -9.85
N ARG A 23 -2.45 10.00 -10.76
CA ARG A 23 -2.32 9.69 -12.19
C ARG A 23 -1.45 8.46 -12.43
N SER A 24 -0.33 8.33 -11.72
CA SER A 24 0.57 7.17 -11.83
C SER A 24 0.01 5.91 -11.16
N PHE A 25 -0.82 6.06 -10.14
CA PHE A 25 -1.48 4.94 -9.46
C PHE A 25 -2.66 4.38 -10.27
N ARG A 26 -3.43 5.24 -10.94
CA ARG A 26 -4.61 4.85 -11.75
C ARG A 26 -4.40 3.64 -12.67
N PRO A 27 -3.35 3.55 -13.50
CA PRO A 27 -3.17 2.39 -14.37
C PRO A 27 -2.94 1.09 -13.60
N LEU A 28 -2.42 1.15 -12.37
CA LEU A 28 -2.10 -0.03 -11.54
C LEU A 28 -3.35 -0.71 -10.97
N LEU A 29 -4.48 0.00 -10.88
CA LEU A 29 -5.74 -0.52 -10.34
C LEU A 29 -6.20 -1.82 -11.01
N PHE A 30 -5.96 -1.92 -12.32
CA PHE A 30 -6.44 -3.01 -13.17
C PHE A 30 -5.34 -4.02 -13.57
N GLN A 31 -4.12 -3.85 -13.04
CA GLN A 31 -2.98 -4.73 -13.35
C GLN A 31 -2.88 -5.90 -12.36
N THR A 32 -2.21 -6.99 -12.72
CA THR A 32 -1.95 -8.10 -11.77
C THR A 32 -1.01 -7.66 -10.64
N SER A 33 -0.99 -8.38 -9.52
CA SER A 33 -0.15 -8.01 -8.37
C SER A 33 1.34 -7.97 -8.71
N GLU A 34 1.79 -8.82 -9.62
CA GLU A 34 3.16 -8.88 -10.14
C GLU A 34 3.49 -7.64 -10.97
N HIS A 35 2.61 -7.27 -11.92
CA HIS A 35 2.78 -6.07 -12.75
C HIS A 35 2.73 -4.78 -11.92
N VAL A 36 1.91 -4.75 -10.86
CA VAL A 36 1.90 -3.65 -9.91
C VAL A 36 3.24 -3.54 -9.21
N ALA A 37 3.79 -4.66 -8.72
CA ALA A 37 5.06 -4.71 -8.01
C ALA A 37 6.29 -4.37 -8.88
N SER A 38 6.20 -4.56 -10.20
CA SER A 38 7.25 -4.20 -11.17
C SER A 38 7.17 -2.76 -11.65
N SER A 39 6.18 -1.97 -11.20
CA SER A 39 6.00 -0.60 -11.68
C SER A 39 7.22 0.29 -11.37
N PRO A 40 7.75 1.03 -12.35
CA PRO A 40 8.89 1.94 -12.14
C PRO A 40 8.51 3.16 -11.29
N ALA A 41 7.22 3.43 -11.08
CA ALA A 41 6.76 4.55 -10.27
C ALA A 41 6.88 4.27 -8.74
N LEU A 42 7.15 3.02 -8.34
CA LEU A 42 7.27 2.63 -6.94
C LEU A 42 8.55 3.18 -6.29
N GLY A 43 8.41 3.74 -5.10
CA GLY A 43 9.51 4.28 -4.31
C GLY A 43 9.90 5.72 -4.66
N ASP A 44 9.63 6.17 -5.89
CA ASP A 44 9.84 7.55 -6.31
C ASP A 44 8.54 8.37 -6.18
N LEU A 45 7.59 8.15 -7.09
CA LEU A 45 6.35 8.90 -7.13
C LEU A 45 5.24 8.27 -6.30
N ILE A 46 5.20 6.94 -6.22
CA ILE A 46 4.23 6.19 -5.43
C ILE A 46 4.96 5.52 -4.26
N PRO A 47 4.65 5.90 -3.01
CA PRO A 47 5.20 5.24 -1.83
C PRO A 47 4.88 3.74 -1.80
N PHE A 48 5.82 2.93 -1.32
CA PHE A 48 5.65 1.48 -1.21
C PHE A 48 4.49 1.13 -0.27
N SER A 49 4.31 1.89 0.81
CA SER A 49 3.24 1.70 1.79
C SER A 49 1.85 1.74 1.16
N ILE A 50 1.62 2.67 0.22
CA ILE A 50 0.35 2.81 -0.51
C ILE A 50 0.07 1.57 -1.36
N ILE A 51 1.10 1.05 -2.03
CA ILE A 51 0.94 -0.09 -2.95
C ILE A 51 0.75 -1.39 -2.18
N ILE A 52 1.48 -1.59 -1.08
CA ILE A 52 1.26 -2.75 -0.23
C ILE A 52 -0.15 -2.69 0.43
N GLN A 53 -0.61 -1.51 0.86
CA GLN A 53 -1.99 -1.31 1.32
C GLN A 53 -3.01 -1.65 0.23
N PHE A 54 -2.77 -1.24 -1.00
CA PHE A 54 -3.61 -1.62 -2.13
C PHE A 54 -3.63 -3.14 -2.36
N LEU A 55 -2.48 -3.82 -2.26
CA LEU A 55 -2.41 -5.27 -2.42
C LEU A 55 -3.20 -6.04 -1.33
N PHE A 56 -3.37 -5.49 -0.13
CA PHE A 56 -4.28 -6.07 0.87
C PHE A 56 -5.74 -6.13 0.39
N THR A 57 -6.17 -5.26 -0.53
CA THR A 57 -7.54 -5.32 -1.10
C THR A 57 -7.74 -6.54 -2.01
N ARG A 58 -6.64 -7.17 -2.44
CA ARG A 58 -6.61 -8.39 -3.26
C ARG A 58 -6.28 -9.63 -2.44
N ALA A 59 -6.02 -9.46 -1.15
CA ALA A 59 -5.67 -10.55 -0.25
C ALA A 59 -6.93 -11.30 0.22
N PRO A 60 -6.81 -12.60 0.55
CA PRO A 60 -7.91 -13.35 1.13
C PRO A 60 -8.15 -12.89 2.59
N ALA A 61 -9.32 -13.23 3.15
CA ALA A 61 -9.78 -12.71 4.43
C ALA A 61 -8.88 -13.09 5.64
N GLU A 62 -8.10 -14.16 5.53
CA GLU A 62 -7.16 -14.57 6.58
C GLU A 62 -5.95 -13.63 6.68
N LEU A 63 -5.57 -12.99 5.57
CA LEU A 63 -4.50 -11.99 5.53
C LEU A 63 -5.10 -10.61 5.84
N LYS A 64 -5.35 -10.38 7.13
CA LYS A 64 -5.89 -9.10 7.63
C LYS A 64 -4.95 -7.95 7.31
N SER A 65 -5.50 -6.87 6.77
CA SER A 65 -4.81 -5.60 6.56
C SER A 65 -4.40 -4.95 7.89
N PRO A 66 -3.49 -3.96 7.88
CA PRO A 66 -2.93 -3.44 9.13
C PRO A 66 -3.97 -2.81 10.07
N PHE A 67 -4.95 -2.09 9.52
CA PHE A 67 -6.03 -1.51 10.32
C PHE A 67 -6.98 -2.58 10.88
N GLN A 68 -7.26 -3.64 10.12
CA GLN A 68 -8.09 -4.75 10.58
C GLN A 68 -7.41 -5.52 11.72
N ARG A 69 -6.09 -5.72 11.63
CA ARG A 69 -5.32 -6.35 12.70
C ARG A 69 -5.27 -5.49 13.96
N ALA A 70 -5.15 -4.18 13.80
CA ALA A 70 -5.13 -3.23 14.92
C ALA A 70 -6.55 -2.94 15.48
N GLU A 71 -7.59 -3.54 14.90
CA GLU A 71 -9.00 -3.32 15.26
C GLU A 71 -9.40 -1.84 15.19
N TRP A 72 -8.90 -1.15 14.17
CA TRP A 72 -9.20 0.25 13.92
C TRP A 72 -10.39 0.39 12.97
N SER A 73 -11.18 1.43 13.18
CA SER A 73 -12.11 1.91 12.15
C SER A 73 -11.34 2.56 11.00
N HIS A 74 -11.98 2.68 9.84
CA HIS A 74 -11.39 3.42 8.71
C HIS A 74 -11.06 4.88 9.07
N ALA A 75 -11.90 5.54 9.86
CA ALA A 75 -11.65 6.91 10.33
C ALA A 75 -10.38 6.99 11.20
N ARG A 76 -10.21 6.05 12.15
CA ARG A 76 -9.01 5.98 12.98
C ARG A 76 -7.76 5.68 12.15
N PHE A 77 -7.86 4.79 11.17
CA PHE A 77 -6.74 4.50 10.28
C PHE A 77 -6.36 5.69 9.40
N SER A 78 -7.35 6.43 8.87
CA SER A 78 -7.11 7.67 8.12
C SER A 78 -6.37 8.69 8.98
N GLN A 79 -6.87 8.95 10.20
CA GLN A 79 -6.22 9.87 11.13
C GLN A 79 -4.79 9.42 11.45
N TRP A 80 -4.59 8.12 11.69
CA TRP A 80 -3.26 7.58 11.95
C TRP A 80 -2.30 7.82 10.78
N LEU A 81 -2.75 7.68 9.52
CA LEU A 81 -1.93 7.97 8.35
C LEU A 81 -1.57 9.45 8.26
N ASP A 82 -2.50 10.35 8.60
CA ASP A 82 -2.26 11.80 8.63
C ASP A 82 -1.22 12.16 9.72
N ASP A 83 -1.32 11.54 10.90
CA ASP A 83 -0.39 11.75 12.02
C ASP A 83 1.00 11.11 11.79
N HIS A 84 1.10 10.14 10.90
CA HIS A 84 2.34 9.38 10.61
C HIS A 84 2.76 9.55 9.15
N PRO A 85 3.31 10.71 8.74
CA PRO A 85 3.75 10.95 7.37
C PRO A 85 5.02 10.16 6.99
N SER A 86 5.74 9.64 7.97
CA SER A 86 6.94 8.82 7.80
C SER A 86 6.60 7.52 7.09
N GLU A 87 7.20 7.30 5.92
CA GLU A 87 7.05 6.06 5.16
C GLU A 87 7.54 4.86 5.98
N LYS A 88 8.61 5.03 6.77
CA LYS A 88 9.16 4.00 7.64
C LYS A 88 8.12 3.51 8.66
N ASP A 89 7.38 4.42 9.29
CA ASP A 89 6.40 4.06 10.33
C ASP A 89 5.21 3.30 9.70
N ARG A 90 4.78 3.72 8.51
CA ARG A 90 3.75 3.03 7.72
C ARG A 90 4.19 1.63 7.33
N LEU A 91 5.44 1.46 6.89
CA LEU A 91 6.02 0.16 6.55
C LEU A 91 6.18 -0.75 7.77
N LEU A 92 6.51 -0.21 8.95
CA LEU A 92 6.56 -0.98 10.19
C LEU A 92 5.17 -1.49 10.60
N LEU A 93 4.12 -0.68 10.45
CA LEU A 93 2.74 -1.12 10.68
C LEU A 93 2.35 -2.27 9.71
N ILE A 94 2.72 -2.15 8.44
CA ILE A 94 2.51 -3.19 7.42
C ILE A 94 3.28 -4.47 7.75
N ARG A 95 4.54 -4.34 8.17
CA ARG A 95 5.38 -5.47 8.58
C ARG A 95 4.71 -6.29 9.68
N GLY A 96 4.17 -5.62 10.70
CA GLY A 96 3.45 -6.30 11.79
C GLY A 96 2.20 -7.06 11.33
N ALA A 97 1.53 -6.61 10.26
CA ALA A 97 0.40 -7.33 9.67
C ALA A 97 0.86 -8.58 8.89
N LEU A 98 1.92 -8.47 8.09
CA LEU A 98 2.48 -9.60 7.32
C LEU A 98 3.06 -10.68 8.24
N GLU A 99 3.82 -10.29 9.27
CA GLU A 99 4.40 -11.23 10.24
C GLU A 99 3.31 -12.01 10.99
N ALA A 100 2.21 -11.35 11.31
CA ALA A 100 1.09 -11.99 11.97
C ALA A 100 0.37 -13.01 11.12
N TYR A 101 0.23 -12.74 9.82
CA TYR A 101 -0.32 -13.70 8.88
C TYR A 101 0.53 -14.97 8.86
N VAL A 102 1.88 -14.84 8.86
CA VAL A 102 2.78 -16.00 8.96
C VAL A 102 2.50 -16.81 10.21
N GLN A 103 2.36 -16.16 11.37
CA GLN A 103 2.05 -16.88 12.62
C GLN A 103 0.69 -17.58 12.54
N SER A 104 -0.32 -16.95 11.93
CA SER A 104 -1.64 -17.56 11.76
C SER A 104 -1.65 -18.73 10.77
N VAL A 105 -0.83 -18.70 9.73
CA VAL A 105 -0.71 -19.82 8.77
C VAL A 105 -0.03 -21.00 9.47
N ARG A 106 1.07 -20.73 10.19
CA ARG A 106 1.81 -21.75 10.95
C ARG A 106 0.96 -22.41 12.02
N SER A 107 0.16 -21.65 12.77
CA SER A 107 -0.68 -22.22 13.85
C SER A 107 -1.81 -23.12 13.35
N ARG A 108 -2.19 -23.01 12.08
CA ARG A 108 -3.22 -23.84 11.43
C ARG A 108 -2.63 -25.00 10.64
N GLU A 109 -1.32 -25.24 10.75
CA GLU A 109 -0.56 -26.20 9.93
C GLU A 109 -0.71 -25.96 8.43
N GLY A 110 -1.02 -24.72 8.04
CA GLY A 110 -1.15 -24.31 6.65
C GLY A 110 0.19 -24.39 5.95
N LYS A 111 0.23 -25.06 4.79
CA LYS A 111 1.44 -25.24 3.99
C LYS A 111 1.59 -24.20 2.87
N GLU A 112 0.54 -23.43 2.60
CA GLU A 112 0.48 -22.48 1.49
C GLU A 112 0.13 -21.08 1.99
N PHE A 113 0.80 -20.08 1.40
CA PHE A 113 0.52 -18.67 1.60
C PHE A 113 -0.35 -18.15 0.47
N ALA A 114 -1.14 -17.11 0.74
CA ALA A 114 -1.84 -16.38 -0.30
C ALA A 114 -0.87 -15.94 -1.42
N PRO A 115 -1.21 -16.07 -2.72
CA PRO A 115 -0.30 -15.71 -3.82
C PRO A 115 0.24 -14.27 -3.77
N VAL A 116 -0.54 -13.34 -3.22
CA VAL A 116 -0.14 -11.93 -3.07
C VAL A 116 0.86 -11.69 -1.91
N TYR A 117 0.90 -12.58 -0.91
CA TYR A 117 1.77 -12.45 0.26
C TYR A 117 3.26 -12.34 -0.08
N PRO A 118 3.88 -13.25 -0.87
CA PRO A 118 5.30 -13.15 -1.21
C PRO A 118 5.63 -11.85 -1.95
N ILE A 119 4.71 -11.35 -2.79
CA ILE A 119 4.86 -10.07 -3.50
C ILE A 119 4.92 -8.91 -2.51
N MET A 120 4.03 -8.89 -1.52
CA MET A 120 4.01 -7.85 -0.48
C MET A 120 5.27 -7.88 0.38
N VAL A 121 5.79 -9.08 0.71
CA VAL A 121 7.06 -9.23 1.43
C VAL A 121 8.24 -8.70 0.62
N GLN A 122 8.32 -9.02 -0.67
CA GLN A 122 9.38 -8.51 -1.56
C GLN A 122 9.35 -6.98 -1.64
N LEU A 123 8.16 -6.39 -1.81
CA LEU A 123 8.00 -4.93 -1.82
C LEU A 123 8.40 -4.30 -0.49
N LEU A 124 8.01 -4.90 0.64
CA LEU A 124 8.38 -4.43 1.96
C LEU A 124 9.90 -4.47 2.15
N GLN A 125 10.57 -5.56 1.78
CA GLN A 125 12.03 -5.68 1.86
C GLN A 125 12.73 -4.61 1.02
N LYS A 126 12.31 -4.44 -0.24
CA LYS A 126 12.84 -3.40 -1.14
C LYS A 126 12.65 -1.98 -0.58
N ALA A 127 11.49 -1.72 0.01
CA ALA A 127 11.18 -0.44 0.62
C ALA A 127 12.10 -0.16 1.82
N MET A 128 12.24 -1.14 2.72
CA MET A 128 13.06 -1.01 3.92
C MET A 128 14.54 -0.82 3.60
N SER A 129 15.07 -1.45 2.54
CA SER A 129 16.46 -1.24 2.11
C SER A 129 16.70 0.13 1.45
N THR A 130 15.66 0.76 0.89
CA THR A 130 15.76 2.09 0.28
C THR A 130 15.71 3.20 1.33
N LEU A 131 15.25 2.89 2.54
CA LEU A 131 15.13 3.83 3.67
C LEU A 131 16.29 3.72 4.67
N GLN A 132 17.27 2.84 4.43
CA GLN A 132 18.53 2.76 5.19
C GLN A 132 19.51 3.80 4.67
#